data_AF-A0A378C456-F1
#
_entry.id   AF-A0A378C456-F1
#
_cell.length_a   1.000
_cell.length_b   1.000
_cell.length_c   1.000
_cell.angle_alpha   90.00
_cell.angle_beta   90.00
_cell.angle_gamma   90.00
#
_symmetry.space_group_name_H-M   'P 1'
#
loop_
_entity.id
_entity.type
_entity.pdbx_description
1 polymer ?
#
loop_
_entity_poly.entity_id
_entity_poly.type
_entity_poly.pdbx_seq_one_letter_code
_entity_poly.pdbx_strand_id
1 'polypeptide(L)' 'MYQPDFPPVPFRLGLYPVVDSVAWIERLLEAGVRTLQLRIKDRPRQRS' A
#
# COMPACT_ATOMS: atom_id res chain seq x y z
N MET A 1 -32.00 -2.49 13.70
CA MET A 1 -31.14 -2.10 12.57
C MET A 1 -29.71 -2.40 12.98
N TYR A 2 -29.02 -3.33 12.32
CA TYR A 2 -27.61 -3.61 12.60
C TYR A 2 -26.75 -2.51 11.98
N GLN A 3 -25.94 -1.83 12.79
CA GLN A 3 -24.93 -0.90 12.32
C GLN A 3 -23.57 -1.57 12.50
N PRO A 4 -22.81 -1.84 11.42
CA PRO A 4 -21.52 -2.48 11.55
C PRO A 4 -20.53 -1.57 12.28
N ASP A 5 -19.64 -2.18 13.07
CA ASP A 5 -18.58 -1.46 13.80
C ASP A 5 -17.58 -0.77 12.88
N PHE A 6 -17.57 -1.12 11.59
CA PHE A 6 -16.62 -0.62 10.60
C PHE A 6 -17.33 -0.06 9.36
N PRO A 7 -16.78 0.99 8.75
CA PRO A 7 -17.29 1.52 7.49
C PRO A 7 -17.16 0.46 6.39
N PRO A 8 -18.12 0.40 5.46
CA PRO A 8 -18.03 -0.51 4.32
C PRO A 8 -16.85 -0.12 3.43
N VAL A 9 -15.99 -1.08 3.12
CA VAL A 9 -14.91 -0.91 2.16
C VAL A 9 -15.37 -1.30 0.76
N PRO A 10 -14.86 -0.66 -0.30
CA PRO A 10 -15.16 -1.07 -1.67
C PRO A 10 -14.78 -2.55 -1.87
N PHE A 11 -15.70 -3.34 -2.43
CA PHE A 11 -15.48 -4.76 -2.69
C PHE A 11 -14.33 -5.00 -3.69
N ARG A 12 -14.05 -4.03 -4.56
CA ARG A 12 -12.92 -4.05 -5.50
C ARG A 12 -12.03 -2.84 -5.23
N LEU A 13 -10.91 -3.07 -4.56
CA LEU A 13 -9.87 -2.05 -4.34
C LEU A 13 -9.01 -1.79 -5.58
N GLY A 14 -9.18 -2.59 -6.64
CA GLY A 14 -8.31 -2.54 -7.81
C GLY A 14 -6.95 -3.17 -7.51
N LEU A 15 -5.89 -2.65 -8.14
CA LEU A 15 -4.53 -3.13 -7.93
C LEU A 15 -3.97 -2.54 -6.62
N TYR A 16 -3.59 -3.42 -5.68
CA TYR A 16 -2.98 -3.07 -4.39
C TYR A 16 -1.65 -3.80 -4.21
N PRO A 17 -0.59 -3.36 -4.90
CA PRO A 17 0.71 -4.02 -4.87
C PRO A 17 1.43 -3.72 -3.55
N VAL A 18 2.02 -4.76 -2.98
CA VAL A 18 2.91 -4.64 -1.81
C VAL A 18 4.35 -4.75 -2.32
N VAL A 19 5.13 -3.69 -2.13
CA VAL A 19 6.50 -3.58 -2.63
C VAL A 19 7.47 -3.31 -1.49
N ASP A 20 8.75 -3.61 -1.67
CA ASP A 20 9.79 -3.50 -0.65
C ASP A 20 10.73 -2.30 -0.84
N SER A 21 10.60 -1.58 -1.96
CA SER A 21 11.54 -0.54 -2.36
C SER A 21 10.85 0.64 -3.04
N VAL A 22 11.47 1.81 -2.91
CA VAL A 22 10.95 3.08 -3.47
C VAL A 22 11.02 3.09 -4.99
N ALA A 23 12.03 2.47 -5.60
CA ALA A 23 12.12 2.36 -7.06
C ALA A 23 10.89 1.67 -7.68
N TRP A 24 10.30 0.69 -6.98
CA TRP A 24 9.04 0.08 -7.42
C TRP A 24 7.83 1.00 -7.26
N ILE A 25 7.83 1.87 -6.25
CA ILE A 25 6.77 2.87 -6.07
C ILE A 25 6.74 3.81 -7.28
N GLU A 26 7.89 4.36 -7.68
CA GLU A 26 7.98 5.27 -8.82
C GLU A 26 7.42 4.64 -10.10
N ARG A 27 7.85 3.42 -10.42
CA ARG A 27 7.37 2.67 -11.60
C ARG A 27 5.86 2.40 -11.56
N LEU A 28 5.31 2.08 -10.38
CA LEU A 28 3.88 1.81 -10.22
C LEU A 28 3.04 3.10 -10.31
N LEU A 29 3.57 4.21 -9.79
CA LEU A 29 2.93 5.52 -9.91
C LEU A 29 2.87 5.98 -11.38
N GLU A 30 3.95 5.79 -12.13
CA GLU A 30 4.01 6.03 -13.58
C GLU A 30 3.01 5.14 -14.35
N ALA A 31 2.85 3.89 -13.93
CA ALA A 31 1.87 2.96 -14.49
C ALA A 31 0.41 3.28 -14.09
N GLY A 32 0.16 4.33 -13.31
CA GLY A 32 -1.19 4.78 -12.94
C GLY A 32 -1.77 4.12 -11.70
N VAL A 33 -0.98 3.35 -10.95
CA VAL A 33 -1.42 2.78 -9.66
C VAL A 33 -1.63 3.90 -8.65
N ARG A 34 -2.74 3.84 -7.91
CA ARG A 34 -3.13 4.86 -6.91
C ARG A 34 -3.13 4.34 -5.49
N THR A 35 -3.15 3.03 -5.30
CA THR A 35 -3.19 2.39 -3.98
C THR A 35 -2.09 1.35 -3.92
N LEU A 36 -1.11 1.51 -3.04
CA LEU A 36 0.05 0.62 -2.92
C LEU A 36 0.59 0.61 -1.49
N GLN A 37 1.31 -0.45 -1.12
CA GLN A 37 1.86 -0.62 0.22
C GLN A 37 3.38 -0.85 0.15
N LEU A 38 4.14 0.02 0.79
CA LEU A 38 5.56 -0.21 1.03
C LEU A 38 5.75 -1.06 2.28
N ARG A 39 6.40 -2.21 2.15
CA ARG A 39 6.70 -3.13 3.24
C ARG A 39 8.20 -3.39 3.33
N ILE A 40 8.86 -2.66 4.23
CA ILE A 40 10.26 -2.91 4.57
C ILE A 40 10.30 -3.61 5.93
N LYS A 41 10.69 -4.88 5.95
CA LYS A 41 10.79 -5.67 7.20
C LYS A 41 12.11 -5.40 7.93
N ASP A 42 13.19 -5.30 7.18
CA ASP A 42 14.56 -5.28 7.72
C ASP A 42 15.25 -3.95 7.38
N ARG A 43 14.83 -2.85 8.03
CA ARG A 43 15.58 -1.60 7.93
C ARG A 43 16.79 -1.67 8.86
N PRO A 44 18.04 -1.70 8.35
CA PRO A 44 19.19 -1.43 9.19
C PRO A 44 19.01 -0.03 9.78
N ARG A 45 19.13 0.08 11.11
CA ARG A 45 19.02 1.34 11.82
C ARG A 45 20.09 2.29 11.26
N GLN A 46 19.69 3.33 10.51
CA GLN A 46 20.60 4.39 10.13
C GLN A 46 21.15 5.01 11.42
N ARG A 47 22.45 4.85 11.66
CA ARG A 47 23.17 5.63 12.67
C ARG A 47 23.37 7.02 12.08
N SER A 48 22.79 8.01 12.74
CA SER A 48 23.07 9.44 12.58
C SER A 48 24.53 9.76 12.87
#